data_AF-A0A1Q3L8N6-F1
#
_entry.id   AF-A0A1Q3L8N6-F1
#
_cell.length_a   1.000
_cell.length_b   1.000
_cell.length_c   1.000
_cell.angle_alpha   90.00
_cell.angle_beta   90.00
_cell.angle_gamma   90.00
#
_symmetry.space_group_name_H-M   'P 1'
#
loop_
_entity.id
_entity.type
_entity.pdbx_description
1 polymer ?
#
loop_
_entity_poly.entity_id
_entity_poly.type
_entity_poly.pdbx_seq_one_letter_code
_entity_poly.pdbx_strand_id
1 'polypeptide(L)' 'MPNDKLADRKARRLLFAAQKATKYKRPGSWIATYDVADSLGLNDVDDAVKLAAARGWLEVEGGHSVRLTEAGRQLVN' A
#
# COMPACT_ATOMS: atom_id res chain seq x y z
N MET A 1 -14.13 6.92 14.77
CA MET A 1 -13.09 7.27 15.75
C MET A 1 -12.10 8.23 15.08
N PRO A 2 -11.45 9.19 15.78
CA PRO A 2 -10.49 10.10 15.15
C PRO A 2 -9.27 9.39 14.52
N ASN A 3 -8.97 8.15 14.92
CA ASN A 3 -7.89 7.33 14.38
C ASN A 3 -8.14 6.80 12.95
N ASP A 4 -9.40 6.64 12.55
CA ASP A 4 -9.76 6.03 11.25
C ASP A 4 -9.37 6.93 10.07
N LYS A 5 -9.45 8.25 10.24
CA LYS A 5 -9.09 9.22 9.19
C LYS A 5 -7.59 9.28 8.92
N LEU A 6 -6.78 9.16 9.97
CA LEU A 6 -5.32 9.13 9.83
C LEU A 6 -4.87 7.81 9.18
N ALA A 7 -5.45 6.69 9.63
CA ALA A 7 -5.17 5.38 9.07
C ALA A 7 -5.59 5.29 7.59
N ASP A 8 -6.76 5.81 7.21
CA ASP A 8 -7.21 5.90 5.83
C ASP A 8 -6.26 6.74 4.97
N ARG A 9 -5.82 7.90 5.47
CA ARG A 9 -4.85 8.75 4.78
C ARG A 9 -3.50 8.05 4.58
N LYS A 10 -3.02 7.32 5.61
CA LYS A 10 -1.78 6.52 5.52
C LYS A 10 -1.94 5.38 4.50
N ALA A 11 -3.06 4.66 4.52
CA ALA A 11 -3.35 3.59 3.56
C ALA A 11 -3.43 4.11 2.12
N ARG A 12 -4.07 5.26 1.87
CA ARG A 12 -4.09 5.87 0.52
C ARG A 12 -2.69 6.26 0.05
N ARG A 13 -1.88 6.88 0.93
CA ARG A 13 -0.48 7.20 0.62
C ARG A 13 0.33 5.95 0.27
N LEU A 14 0.10 4.85 0.98
CA LEU A 14 0.68 3.54 0.68
C LEU A 14 0.33 3.06 -0.74
N LEU A 15 -0.92 3.24 -1.19
CA LEU A 15 -1.32 2.88 -2.55
C LEU A 15 -0.57 3.72 -3.61
N PHE A 16 -0.44 5.04 -3.41
CA PHE A 16 0.32 5.90 -4.33
C PHE A 16 1.81 5.52 -4.38
N ALA A 17 2.39 5.22 -3.22
CA ALA A 17 3.76 4.74 -3.12
C ALA A 17 3.95 3.41 -3.86
N ALA A 18 3.02 2.46 -3.68
CA ALA A 18 3.04 1.17 -4.37
C ALA A 18 2.90 1.36 -5.89
N GLN A 19 2.01 2.24 -6.35
CA GLN A 19 1.83 2.53 -7.77
C GLN A 19 3.12 3.11 -8.38
N LYS A 20 3.75 4.07 -7.68
CA LYS A 20 5.02 4.68 -8.08
C LYS A 20 6.15 3.64 -8.13
N ALA A 21 6.25 2.75 -7.15
CA ALA A 21 7.24 1.66 -7.14
C ALA A 21 7.01 0.67 -8.29
N THR A 22 5.77 0.51 -8.75
CA THR A 22 5.42 -0.29 -9.94
C THR A 22 5.47 0.48 -11.26
N LYS A 23 5.86 1.76 -11.30
CA LYS A 23 5.81 2.60 -12.53
C LYS A 23 6.50 1.98 -13.74
N TYR A 24 7.63 1.29 -13.52
CA TYR A 24 8.39 0.61 -14.57
C TYR A 24 8.18 -0.92 -14.59
N LYS A 25 7.23 -1.41 -13.78
CA LYS A 25 6.86 -2.82 -13.68
C LYS A 25 5.47 -3.03 -14.29
N ARG A 26 5.09 -4.30 -14.48
CA ARG A 26 3.72 -4.64 -14.91
C ARG A 26 2.73 -4.26 -13.82
N PRO A 27 1.52 -3.78 -14.15
CA PRO A 27 0.44 -3.61 -13.17
C PRO A 27 0.22 -4.91 -12.38
N GLY A 28 0.09 -4.78 -11.06
CA GLY A 28 -0.03 -5.95 -10.19
C GLY A 28 1.27 -6.77 -10.06
N SER A 29 2.44 -6.14 -10.21
CA SER A 29 3.70 -6.78 -9.81
C SER A 29 3.85 -6.76 -8.29
N TRP A 30 4.48 -7.80 -7.76
CA TRP A 30 4.96 -7.80 -6.37
C TRP A 30 6.10 -6.79 -6.21
N ILE A 31 6.04 -6.04 -5.11
CA ILE A 31 7.07 -5.10 -4.67
C ILE A 31 7.34 -5.34 -3.19
N ALA A 32 8.53 -5.00 -2.72
CA ALA A 32 8.82 -5.20 -1.32
C ALA A 32 8.11 -4.14 -0.48
N THR A 33 7.62 -4.53 0.70
CA THR A 33 6.95 -3.60 1.62
C THR A 33 7.86 -2.44 2.00
N TYR A 34 9.19 -2.67 2.05
CA TYR A 34 10.18 -1.62 2.35
C TYR A 34 10.27 -0.55 1.24
N ASP A 35 10.08 -0.91 -0.04
CA ASP A 35 10.10 0.05 -1.16
C ASP A 35 8.96 1.08 -1.02
N VAL A 36 7.85 0.64 -0.41
CA VAL A 36 6.69 1.48 -0.12
C VAL A 36 6.90 2.27 1.16
N ALA A 37 7.46 1.63 2.20
CA ALA A 37 7.73 2.22 3.51
C ALA A 37 8.71 3.40 3.45
N ASP A 38 9.81 3.24 2.74
CA ASP A 38 10.88 4.24 2.61
C ASP A 38 10.34 5.55 2.00
N SER A 39 9.47 5.42 0.99
CA SER A 39 8.84 6.56 0.33
C SER A 39 7.87 7.37 1.21
N LEU A 40 7.47 6.81 2.36
CA LEU A 40 6.50 7.43 3.27
C LEU A 40 7.15 8.00 4.54
N GLY A 41 8.40 7.68 4.84
CA GLY A 41 9.07 8.06 6.09
C GLY A 41 8.31 7.59 7.34
N LEU A 42 7.58 6.49 7.24
CA LEU A 42 6.68 6.00 8.28
C LEU A 42 7.33 4.83 9.03
N ASN A 43 7.44 4.95 10.36
CA ASN A 43 7.71 3.82 11.24
C ASN A 43 6.47 2.91 11.43
N ASP A 44 5.26 3.39 11.09
CA ASP A 44 3.97 2.68 11.27
C ASP A 44 3.37 2.15 9.94
N VAL A 45 4.18 1.51 9.10
CA VAL A 45 3.70 0.99 7.80
C VAL A 45 2.79 -0.23 7.97
N ASP A 46 3.00 -0.99 9.04
CA ASP A 46 2.25 -2.22 9.34
C ASP A 46 0.74 -2.00 9.43
N ASP A 47 0.28 -0.99 10.16
CA ASP A 47 -1.15 -0.73 10.31
C ASP A 47 -1.81 -0.26 9.01
N ALA A 48 -1.08 0.52 8.22
CA ALA A 48 -1.54 0.97 6.90
C ALA A 48 -1.62 -0.19 5.91
N VAL A 49 -0.62 -1.10 5.92
CA VAL A 49 -0.61 -2.32 5.10
C VAL A 49 -1.75 -3.25 5.51
N LYS A 50 -1.92 -3.51 6.81
CA LYS A 50 -3.02 -4.33 7.35
C LYS A 50 -4.38 -3.75 6.97
N LEU A 51 -4.56 -2.43 7.09
CA LEU A 51 -5.80 -1.77 6.70
C LEU A 51 -6.05 -1.85 5.19
N ALA A 52 -5.05 -1.59 4.36
CA ALA A 52 -5.17 -1.68 2.90
C ALA A 52 -5.45 -3.12 2.44
N ALA A 53 -4.84 -4.11 3.09
CA ALA A 53 -5.10 -5.52 2.84
C ALA A 53 -6.52 -5.93 3.27
N ALA A 54 -6.95 -5.53 4.47
CA ALA A 54 -8.31 -5.78 4.97
C ALA A 54 -9.40 -5.14 4.08
N ARG A 55 -9.06 -4.07 3.36
CA ARG A 55 -9.94 -3.42 2.38
C ARG A 55 -9.85 -4.00 0.96
N GLY A 56 -8.99 -5.00 0.73
CA GLY A 56 -8.79 -5.61 -0.57
C GLY A 56 -8.07 -4.72 -1.59
N TRP A 57 -7.37 -3.67 -1.14
CA TRP A 57 -6.60 -2.76 -2.00
C TRP A 57 -5.18 -3.27 -2.25
N LEU A 58 -4.67 -4.09 -1.33
CA LEU A 58 -3.38 -4.77 -1.43
C LEU A 58 -3.53 -6.26 -1.13
N GLU A 59 -2.70 -7.05 -1.80
CA GLU A 59 -2.35 -8.39 -1.33
C GLU A 59 -0.99 -8.34 -0.64
N VAL A 60 -0.81 -9.15 0.39
CA VAL A 60 0.42 -9.26 1.17
C VAL A 60 0.89 -10.71 1.14
N GLU A 61 2.15 -10.93 0.77
CA GLU A 61 2.78 -12.24 0.74
C GLU A 61 4.01 -12.24 1.66
N GLY A 62 4.06 -13.20 2.58
CA GLY A 62 5.18 -13.40 3.50
C GLY A 62 5.52 -12.19 4.40
N GLY A 63 4.61 -11.23 4.56
CA GLY A 63 4.82 -10.02 5.37
C GLY A 63 5.79 -8.98 4.78
N HIS A 64 6.49 -9.31 3.71
CA HIS A 64 7.54 -8.48 3.13
C HIS A 64 7.32 -8.13 1.65
N SER A 65 6.31 -8.72 1.02
CA SER A 65 5.92 -8.40 -0.35
C SER A 65 4.48 -7.94 -0.38
N VAL A 66 4.22 -6.87 -1.14
CA VAL A 66 2.88 -6.35 -1.37
C VAL A 66 2.62 -6.19 -2.87
N ARG A 67 1.34 -6.26 -3.24
CA ARG A 67 0.89 -6.10 -4.61
C ARG A 67 -0.40 -5.30 -4.66
N LEU A 68 -0.45 -4.31 -5.55
CA LEU A 68 -1.68 -3.56 -5.84
C LEU A 68 -2.70 -4.47 -6.51
N THR A 69 -3.88 -4.60 -5.90
CA THR A 69 -5.04 -5.25 -6.50
C THR A 69 -5.66 -4.34 -7.56
N GLU A 70 -6.63 -4.86 -8.32
CA GLU A 70 -7.41 -4.02 -9.24
C GLU A 70 -8.16 -2.91 -8.49
N ALA A 71 -8.82 -3.24 -7.38
CA ALA A 71 -9.52 -2.25 -6.55
C ALA A 71 -8.56 -1.18 -6.01
N GLY A 72 -7.35 -1.56 -5.58
CA GLY A 72 -6.35 -0.61 -5.13
C GLY A 72 -5.87 0.33 -6.24
N ARG A 73 -5.70 -0.18 -7.48
CA ARG A 73 -5.32 0.63 -8.64
C ARG A 73 -6.37 1.67 -9.01
N GLN A 74 -7.65 1.32 -8.93
CA GLN A 74 -8.75 2.22 -9.25
C GLN A 74 -8.84 3.43 -8.29
N LEU A 75 -8.26 3.32 -7.09
CA LEU A 75 -8.26 4.41 -6.10
C LEU A 75 -7.14 5.43 -6.29
N VAL A 76 -6.15 5.13 -7.14
CA VAL A 76 -4.96 5.95 -7.37
C VAL A 76 -4.78 6.34 -8.84
N ASN A 77 -5.72 5.94 -9.70
CA ASN A 77 -5.81 6.38 -11.09
C ASN A 77 -6.57 7.70 -11.23
#